data_AF-A0A3D5AXA1-F1
#
_entry.id   AF-A0A3D5AXA1-F1
#
_cell.length_a   1.000
_cell.length_b   1.000
_cell.length_c   1.000
_cell.angle_alpha   90.00
_cell.angle_beta   90.00
_cell.angle_gamma   90.00
#
_symmetry.space_group_name_H-M   'P 1'
#
loop_
_entity.id
_entity.type
_entity.pdbx_description
1 polymer ?
#
loop_
_entity_poly.entity_id
_entity_poly.type
_entity_poly.pdbx_seq_one_letter_code
_entity_poly.pdbx_strand_id
1 'polypeptide(L)'
;MIGYFPDHLPILIGAQTLHAASFGTFHAAGMQMVYKFFVGNHQHRGQAVYSTVAFGVGGAIGSYYSGHTWATLGPGMTFAIAAMAAGVALVIALRLKRS
;
A
#
# COMPACT_ATOMS: atom_id res chain seq x y z
N MET A 1 -13.47 6.55 3.70
CA MET A 1 -14.59 6.55 2.72
C MET A 1 -15.22 5.18 2.64
N ILE A 2 -14.50 4.14 2.19
CA ILE A 2 -15.05 2.77 1.99
C ILE A 2 -15.73 2.23 3.26
N GLY A 3 -15.06 2.23 4.42
CA GLY A 3 -15.62 1.68 5.65
C GLY A 3 -16.72 2.51 6.33
N TYR A 4 -17.01 3.71 5.84
CA TYR A 4 -18.04 4.61 6.42
C TYR A 4 -19.26 4.79 5.49
N PHE A 5 -19.12 4.50 4.20
CA PHE A 5 -20.16 4.66 3.20
C PHE A 5 -20.33 3.39 2.34
N PRO A 6 -20.56 2.22 2.96
CA PRO A 6 -20.60 0.94 2.25
C PRO A 6 -21.76 0.82 1.24
N ASP A 7 -22.85 1.57 1.43
CA ASP A 7 -24.04 1.50 0.57
C ASP A 7 -24.06 2.57 -0.54
N HIS A 8 -23.03 3.42 -0.61
CA HIS A 8 -22.98 4.55 -1.56
C HIS A 8 -22.06 4.22 -2.75
N LEU A 9 -22.61 3.56 -3.76
CA LEU A 9 -21.86 3.09 -4.93
C LEU A 9 -20.96 4.16 -5.60
N PRO A 10 -21.42 5.42 -5.84
CA PRO A 10 -20.54 6.44 -6.42
C PRO A 10 -19.30 6.76 -5.57
N ILE A 11 -19.47 6.77 -4.24
CA ILE A 11 -18.37 7.02 -3.28
C ILE A 11 -17.38 5.85 -3.32
N LEU A 12 -17.88 4.61 -3.39
CA LEU A 12 -17.05 3.42 -3.49
C LEU A 12 -16.25 3.38 -4.79
N ILE A 13 -16.88 3.71 -5.93
CA ILE A 13 -16.18 3.82 -7.22
C ILE A 13 -15.05 4.85 -7.12
N GLY A 14 -15.36 6.06 -6.64
CA GLY A 14 -14.35 7.11 -6.48
C GLY A 14 -13.20 6.68 -5.55
N ALA A 15 -13.52 6.05 -4.41
CA ALA A 15 -12.52 5.56 -3.48
C ALA A 15 -11.65 4.46 -4.08
N GLN A 16 -12.22 3.51 -4.83
CA GLN A 16 -11.47 2.42 -5.43
C GLN A 16 -10.62 2.90 -6.61
N THR A 17 -11.09 3.88 -7.39
CA THR A 17 -10.29 4.52 -8.44
C THR A 17 -9.09 5.25 -7.85
N LEU A 18 -9.28 6.01 -6.77
CA LEU A 18 -8.18 6.67 -6.07
C LEU A 18 -7.18 5.64 -5.51
N HIS A 19 -7.69 4.57 -4.90
CA HIS A 19 -6.85 3.47 -4.41
C HIS A 19 -6.04 2.83 -5.53
N ALA A 20 -6.66 2.52 -6.68
CA ALA A 20 -5.98 1.95 -7.84
C ALA A 20 -4.91 2.90 -8.40
N ALA A 21 -5.20 4.21 -8.49
CA ALA A 21 -4.24 5.21 -8.94
C ALA A 21 -3.04 5.35 -7.97
N SER A 22 -3.29 5.43 -6.66
CA SER A 22 -2.24 5.50 -5.64
C SER A 22 -1.38 4.22 -5.62
N PHE A 23 -2.02 3.05 -5.69
CA PHE A 23 -1.31 1.78 -5.79
C PHE A 23 -0.46 1.69 -7.05
N GLY A 24 -1.04 2.02 -8.22
CA GLY A 24 -0.35 1.96 -9.50
C GLY A 24 0.86 2.89 -9.56
N THR A 25 0.72 4.12 -9.06
CA THR A 25 1.84 5.08 -8.98
C THR A 25 2.92 4.63 -8.01
N PHE A 26 2.56 4.13 -6.82
CA PHE A 26 3.50 3.52 -5.87
C PHE A 26 4.26 2.34 -6.50
N HIS A 27 3.53 1.44 -7.16
CA HIS A 27 4.11 0.27 -7.80
C HIS A 27 5.07 0.64 -8.94
N ALA A 28 4.65 1.54 -9.84
CA ALA A 28 5.48 2.02 -10.93
C ALA A 28 6.76 2.69 -10.41
N ALA A 29 6.66 3.53 -9.38
CA ALA A 29 7.82 4.14 -8.75
C ALA A 29 8.75 3.09 -8.11
N GLY A 30 8.19 2.10 -7.40
CA GLY A 30 8.95 0.99 -6.83
C GLY A 30 9.70 0.17 -7.89
N MET A 31 9.03 -0.17 -8.98
CA MET A 31 9.64 -0.88 -10.12
C MET A 31 10.72 -0.03 -10.80
N GLN A 32 10.54 1.28 -10.92
CA GLN A 32 11.58 2.17 -11.42
C GLN A 32 12.81 2.19 -10.50
N MET A 33 12.62 2.12 -9.17
CA MET A 33 13.71 2.03 -8.21
C MET A 33 14.44 0.68 -8.35
N VAL A 34 13.70 -0.43 -8.44
CA VAL A 34 14.30 -1.75 -8.73
C VAL A 34 15.14 -1.69 -10.00
N TYR A 35 14.59 -1.12 -11.07
CA TYR A 35 15.28 -0.97 -12.35
C TYR A 35 16.59 -0.18 -12.21
N LYS A 36 16.58 0.90 -11.42
CA LYS A 36 17.77 1.75 -11.19
C LYS A 36 18.84 1.08 -10.32
N PHE A 37 18.45 0.36 -9.25
CA PHE A 37 19.40 -0.16 -8.27
C PHE A 37 19.92 -1.57 -8.57
N PHE A 38 19.13 -2.41 -9.25
CA PHE A 38 19.48 -3.82 -9.48
C PHE A 38 19.79 -4.08 -10.96
N VAL A 39 20.99 -3.73 -11.44
CA VAL A 39 21.32 -3.79 -12.88
C VAL A 39 21.77 -5.19 -13.34
N GLY A 40 21.62 -5.49 -14.64
CA GLY A 40 22.11 -6.72 -15.28
C GLY A 40 21.46 -7.99 -14.72
N ASN A 41 22.27 -9.00 -14.43
CA ASN A 41 21.82 -10.30 -13.90
C ASN A 41 21.11 -10.22 -12.54
N HIS A 42 21.10 -9.05 -11.88
CA HIS A 42 20.45 -8.85 -10.59
C HIS A 42 19.03 -8.28 -10.68
N GLN A 43 18.56 -7.86 -11.86
CA GLN A 43 17.19 -7.31 -12.04
C GLN A 43 16.10 -8.26 -11.51
N HIS A 44 16.16 -9.53 -11.87
CA HIS A 44 15.18 -10.54 -11.42
C HIS A 44 15.21 -10.72 -9.90
N ARG A 45 16.39 -10.65 -9.27
CA ARG A 45 16.52 -10.72 -7.81
C ARG A 45 15.93 -9.47 -7.14
N GLY A 46 16.16 -8.29 -7.72
CA GLY A 46 15.57 -7.04 -7.24
C GLY A 46 14.03 -7.07 -7.30
N GLN A 47 13.45 -7.57 -8.41
CA GLN A 47 12.00 -7.73 -8.53
C GLN A 47 11.44 -8.77 -7.54
N ALA A 48 12.18 -9.85 -7.28
CA ALA A 48 11.82 -10.83 -6.27
C ALA A 48 11.82 -10.21 -4.87
N VAL A 49 12.87 -9.48 -4.49
CA VAL A 49 12.94 -8.78 -3.19
C VAL A 49 11.79 -7.78 -3.05
N TYR A 50 11.57 -6.93 -4.06
CA TYR A 50 10.47 -5.95 -4.04
C TYR A 50 9.11 -6.63 -3.87
N SER A 51 8.82 -7.66 -4.67
CA SER A 51 7.54 -8.36 -4.62
C SER A 51 7.34 -9.10 -3.30
N THR A 52 8.37 -9.79 -2.78
CA THR A 52 8.29 -10.52 -1.52
C THR A 52 8.12 -9.59 -0.33
N VAL A 53 8.81 -8.45 -0.30
CA VAL A 53 8.68 -7.50 0.82
C VAL A 53 7.35 -6.76 0.74
N ALA A 54 7.03 -6.16 -0.41
CA ALA A 54 5.85 -5.30 -0.55
C ALA A 54 4.54 -6.09 -0.54
N PHE A 55 4.46 -7.17 -1.31
CA PHE A 55 3.22 -7.93 -1.50
C PHE A 55 3.18 -9.25 -0.73
N GLY A 56 4.34 -9.85 -0.45
CA GLY A 56 4.44 -11.05 0.39
C GLY A 56 4.28 -10.71 1.87
N VAL A 57 5.36 -10.26 2.52
CA VAL A 57 5.40 -9.96 3.96
C VAL A 57 4.45 -8.82 4.29
N GLY A 58 4.51 -7.71 3.56
CA GLY A 58 3.62 -6.56 3.75
C GLY A 58 2.15 -6.95 3.57
N GLY A 59 1.85 -7.73 2.52
CA GLY A 59 0.51 -8.24 2.26
C GLY A 59 0.00 -9.18 3.36
N ALA A 60 0.83 -10.10 3.86
CA ALA A 60 0.47 -11.02 4.93
C ALA A 60 0.17 -10.29 6.25
N ILE A 61 1.06 -9.37 6.66
CA ILE A 61 0.89 -8.55 7.86
C ILE A 61 -0.38 -7.70 7.73
N GLY A 62 -0.55 -7.00 6.60
CA GLY A 62 -1.72 -6.17 6.34
C GLY A 62 -3.02 -6.97 6.35
N SER A 63 -3.04 -8.16 5.74
CA SER A 63 -4.22 -9.03 5.70
C SER A 63 -4.60 -9.54 7.08
N TYR A 64 -3.61 -9.97 7.88
CA TYR A 64 -3.84 -10.43 9.25
C TYR A 64 -4.43 -9.32 10.12
N TYR A 65 -3.78 -8.15 10.16
CA TYR A 65 -4.24 -7.05 10.99
C TYR A 65 -5.58 -6.48 10.51
N SER A 66 -5.77 -6.29 9.21
CA SER A 66 -7.04 -5.78 8.69
C SER A 66 -8.20 -6.73 8.97
N GLY A 67 -8.01 -8.05 8.85
CA GLY A 67 -9.02 -9.03 9.24
C GLY A 67 -9.34 -8.98 10.73
N HIS A 68 -8.31 -8.90 11.58
CA HIS A 68 -8.50 -8.79 13.02
C HIS A 68 -9.20 -7.50 13.44
N THR A 69 -8.77 -6.34 12.95
CA THR A 69 -9.39 -5.04 13.27
C THR A 69 -10.76 -4.91 12.65
N TRP A 70 -11.02 -5.55 11.51
CA TRP A 70 -12.36 -5.55 10.91
C TRP A 70 -13.36 -6.24 11.83
N ALA A 71 -13.00 -7.42 12.35
CA ALA A 71 -13.85 -8.18 13.25
C ALA A 71 -14.05 -7.50 14.62
N THR A 72 -13.02 -6.80 15.13
CA THR A 72 -13.03 -6.25 16.50
C THR A 72 -13.42 -4.78 16.60
N LEU A 73 -13.06 -3.97 15.59
CA LEU A 73 -13.21 -2.51 15.58
C LEU A 73 -14.11 -2.01 14.43
N GLY A 74 -14.49 -2.90 13.51
CA GLY A 74 -15.31 -2.58 12.36
C GLY A 74 -14.55 -1.96 11.18
N PRO A 75 -15.25 -1.75 10.06
CA PRO A 75 -14.64 -1.32 8.80
C PRO A 75 -14.10 0.11 8.84
N GLY A 76 -14.83 1.05 9.48
CA GLY A 76 -14.43 2.44 9.58
C GLY A 76 -13.06 2.63 10.23
N MET A 77 -12.85 2.01 11.40
CA MET A 77 -11.58 2.06 12.13
C MET A 77 -10.47 1.28 11.40
N THR A 78 -10.79 0.14 10.79
CA THR A 78 -9.83 -0.63 10.00
C THR A 78 -9.22 0.20 8.86
N PHE A 79 -10.06 0.90 8.10
CA PHE A 79 -9.57 1.80 7.05
C PHE A 79 -8.86 3.04 7.60
N ALA A 80 -9.22 3.53 8.79
CA ALA A 80 -8.51 4.64 9.43
C ALA A 80 -7.09 4.24 9.86
N ILE A 81 -6.91 3.04 10.42
CA ILE A 81 -5.59 2.49 10.77
C ILE A 81 -4.74 2.31 9.52
N ALA A 82 -5.30 1.76 8.44
CA ALA A 82 -4.60 1.63 7.17
C ALA A 82 -4.18 3.01 6.60
N ALA A 83 -5.04 4.02 6.69
CA ALA A 83 -4.72 5.38 6.26
C ALA A 83 -3.59 6.01 7.11
N MET A 84 -3.58 5.79 8.42
CA MET A 84 -2.48 6.23 9.29
C MET A 84 -1.15 5.56 8.92
N ALA A 85 -1.15 4.25 8.68
CA ALA A 85 0.05 3.53 8.24
C ALA A 85 0.61 4.08 6.92
N ALA A 86 -0.26 4.37 5.95
CA ALA A 86 0.12 5.03 4.70
C ALA A 86 0.68 6.45 4.95
N GLY A 87 0.09 7.21 5.88
CA GLY A 87 0.58 8.53 6.30
C GLY A 87 1.98 8.47 6.91
N VAL A 88 2.26 7.49 7.77
CA VAL A 88 3.60 7.26 8.34
C VAL A 88 4.60 6.93 7.24
N ALA A 89 4.24 6.05 6.29
CA ALA A 89 5.10 5.72 5.15
C ALA A 89 5.43 6.96 4.30
N LEU A 90 4.46 7.84 4.07
CA LEU A 90 4.67 9.11 3.37
C LEU A 90 5.66 10.02 4.13
N VAL A 91 5.50 10.16 5.45
CA VAL A 91 6.44 10.95 6.27
C VAL A 91 7.87 10.40 6.16
N ILE A 92 8.05 9.08 6.26
CA ILE A 92 9.36 8.43 6.10
C ILE A 92 9.95 8.74 4.71
N ALA A 93 9.16 8.57 3.64
CA ALA A 93 9.61 8.85 2.29
C ALA A 93 10.06 10.31 2.09
N LEU A 94 9.32 11.27 2.66
CA LEU A 94 9.67 12.69 2.59
C LEU A 94 10.95 13.02 3.38
N ARG A 95 11.24 12.31 4.46
CA ARG A 95 12.47 12.47 5.24
C ARG A 95 13.68 11.90 4.49
N LEU A 96 13.53 10.73 3.87
CA LEU A 96 14.59 10.09 3.09
C LEU A 96 14.98 10.91 1.85
N LYS A 97 14.01 11.54 1.17
CA LYS A 97 14.30 12.41 0.01
C LYS A 97 15.16 13.64 0.37
N ARG A 98 15.13 14.08 1.63
CA ARG A 98 15.84 15.28 2.09
C ARG A 98 17.26 15.01 2.60
N SER A 99 17.66 13.74 2.70
CA SER A 99 19.03 13.32 3.08
C SER A 99 19.84 13.02 1.83
#